data_AF-A0A2R6W9R5-F1
#
_entry.id   AF-A0A2R6W9R5-F1
#
_cell.length_a   1.000
_cell.length_b   1.000
_cell.length_c   1.000
_cell.angle_alpha   90.00
_cell.angle_beta   90.00
_cell.angle_gamma   90.00
#
_symmetry.space_group_name_H-M   'P 1'
#
loop_
_entity.id
_entity.type
_entity.pdbx_description
1 polymer ?
#
loop_
_entity_poly.entity_id
_entity_poly.type
_entity_poly.pdbx_seq_one_letter_code
_entity_poly.pdbx_strand_id
1 'polypeptide(L)'
;MRILLLLLHRLDLREPQFNKDDNLNWWRKKKEFLEKLLRRLSRTMFQCPVAVTHEGDVTELPGMTCFPDTKAPILGALQEAMPPILTT
;
A
#
# COMPACT_ATOMS: atom_id res chain seq x y z
N MET A 1 -14.53 -11.98 3.36
CA MET A 1 -15.24 -11.00 2.48
C MET A 1 -15.11 -9.54 2.92
N ARG A 2 -14.83 -9.19 4.20
CA ARG A 2 -14.71 -7.79 4.67
C ARG A 2 -13.36 -7.09 4.34
N ILE A 3 -12.26 -7.84 4.32
CA ILE A 3 -10.91 -7.27 4.09
C ILE A 3 -10.75 -6.75 2.66
N LEU A 4 -11.31 -7.43 1.66
CA LEU A 4 -11.24 -7.03 0.25
C LEU A 4 -11.98 -5.70 -0.04
N LEU A 5 -13.09 -5.46 0.68
CA LEU A 5 -13.86 -4.22 0.58
C LEU A 5 -13.10 -3.03 1.17
N LEU A 6 -12.37 -3.25 2.28
CA LEU A 6 -11.56 -2.21 2.91
C LEU A 6 -10.35 -1.81 2.05
N LEU A 7 -9.71 -2.78 1.39
CA LEU A 7 -8.62 -2.52 0.45
C LEU A 7 -9.08 -1.74 -0.79
N LEU A 8 -10.29 -2.02 -1.30
CA LEU A 8 -10.87 -1.28 -2.41
C LEU A 8 -11.17 0.18 -2.05
N HIS A 9 -11.70 0.42 -0.85
CA HIS A 9 -11.99 1.77 -0.36
C HIS A 9 -10.73 2.60 -0.08
N ARG A 10 -9.60 1.95 0.25
CA ARG A 10 -8.32 2.62 0.53
C ARG A 10 -7.51 3.00 -0.72
N LEU A 11 -7.77 2.35 -1.86
CA LEU A 11 -6.97 2.55 -3.08
C LEU A 11 -7.52 3.63 -4.03
N ASP A 12 -8.59 4.35 -3.65
CA ASP A 12 -9.29 5.37 -4.47
C ASP A 12 -9.42 4.96 -5.96
N LEU A 13 -9.64 3.66 -6.19
CA LEU A 13 -9.79 3.12 -7.52
C LEU A 13 -11.18 3.52 -8.00
N ARG A 14 -11.22 4.55 -8.86
CA ARG A 14 -12.42 4.97 -9.62
C ARG A 14 -13.21 3.73 -10.00
N GLU A 15 -14.42 3.60 -9.44
CA GLU A 15 -15.22 2.39 -9.65
C GLU A 15 -15.35 2.14 -11.17
N PRO A 16 -14.93 0.96 -11.66
CA PRO A 16 -15.15 0.60 -13.04
C PRO A 16 -16.65 0.63 -13.31
N GLN A 17 -17.05 1.35 -14.36
CA GLN A 17 -18.44 1.52 -14.80
C GLN A 17 -18.97 0.19 -15.36
N PHE A 18 -19.19 -0.79 -14.48
CA PHE A 18 -19.85 -2.04 -14.84
C PHE A 18 -21.36 -1.79 -14.87
N ASN A 19 -21.99 -2.05 -16.02
CA ASN A 19 -23.44 -1.97 -16.14
C ASN A 19 -24.11 -2.99 -15.19
N LYS A 20 -24.95 -2.51 -14.28
CA LYS A 20 -25.62 -3.32 -13.27
C LYS A 20 -26.79 -4.14 -13.84
N ASP A 21 -27.29 -3.79 -15.02
CA ASP A 21 -28.40 -4.48 -15.69
C ASP A 21 -27.96 -5.76 -16.44
N ASP A 22 -26.64 -6.01 -16.48
CA ASP A 22 -26.00 -7.16 -17.15
C ASP A 22 -26.12 -8.43 -16.27
N ASN A 23 -27.36 -8.95 -16.21
CA ASN A 23 -27.93 -9.82 -15.18
C ASN A 23 -27.32 -11.22 -14.97
N LEU A 24 -26.20 -11.59 -15.61
CA LEU A 24 -25.65 -12.96 -15.45
C LEU A 24 -24.16 -13.06 -15.16
N ASN A 25 -23.38 -12.00 -15.36
CA ASN A 25 -21.92 -12.08 -15.28
C ASN A 25 -21.24 -10.90 -14.57
N TRP A 26 -21.99 -9.97 -13.98
CA TRP A 26 -21.41 -8.78 -13.34
C TRP A 26 -20.43 -9.15 -12.21
N TRP A 27 -20.77 -10.12 -11.36
CA TRP A 27 -19.89 -10.57 -10.27
C TRP A 27 -18.64 -11.27 -10.80
N ARG A 28 -18.75 -11.94 -11.95
CA ARG A 28 -17.64 -12.65 -12.60
C ARG A 28 -16.65 -11.64 -13.19
N LYS A 29 -17.15 -10.64 -13.93
CA LYS A 29 -16.36 -9.51 -14.47
C LYS A 29 -15.66 -8.73 -13.34
N LYS A 30 -16.38 -8.44 -12.24
CA LYS A 30 -15.81 -7.76 -11.06
C LYS A 30 -14.72 -8.59 -10.39
N LYS A 31 -14.94 -9.89 -10.20
CA LYS A 31 -13.95 -10.80 -9.60
C LYS A 31 -12.67 -10.88 -10.44
N GLU A 32 -12.81 -11.07 -11.75
CA GLU A 32 -11.67 -11.17 -12.67
C GLU A 32 -10.86 -9.87 -12.73
N PHE A 33 -11.54 -8.72 -12.73
CA PHE A 33 -10.88 -7.41 -12.65
C PHE A 33 -10.06 -7.26 -11.36
N LEU A 34 -10.63 -7.65 -10.22
CA LEU A 34 -9.94 -7.60 -8.93
C LEU A 34 -8.75 -8.55 -8.88
N GLU A 35 -8.87 -9.76 -9.39
CA GLU A 35 -7.75 -10.72 -9.45
C GLU A 35 -6.62 -10.20 -10.34
N LYS A 36 -6.95 -9.60 -11.48
CA LYS A 36 -5.97 -8.97 -12.38
C LYS A 36 -5.29 -7.77 -11.74
N LEU A 37 -6.04 -6.96 -11.00
CA LEU A 37 -5.53 -5.79 -10.30
C LEU A 37 -4.64 -6.21 -9.12
N LEU A 38 -5.05 -7.20 -8.33
CA LEU A 38 -4.25 -7.78 -7.26
C LEU A 38 -2.96 -8.39 -7.79
N ARG A 39 -2.99 -9.09 -8.93
CA ARG A 39 -1.78 -9.62 -9.59
C ARG A 39 -0.85 -8.53 -10.11
N ARG A 40 -1.37 -7.38 -10.55
CA ARG A 40 -0.56 -6.23 -10.96
C ARG A 40 0.06 -5.56 -9.74
N LEU A 41 -0.73 -5.30 -8.70
CA LEU A 41 -0.28 -4.71 -7.45
C LEU A 41 0.73 -5.60 -6.73
N SER A 42 0.53 -6.91 -6.68
CA SER A 42 1.49 -7.85 -6.07
C SER A 42 2.84 -7.86 -6.79
N ARG A 43 2.89 -7.41 -8.05
CA ARG A 43 4.11 -7.34 -8.85
C ARG A 43 4.83 -5.98 -8.73
N THR A 44 4.14 -4.92 -8.29
CA THR A 44 4.69 -3.55 -8.22
C THR A 44 4.68 -2.94 -6.82
N MET A 45 3.99 -3.54 -5.86
CA MET A 45 3.99 -3.09 -4.47
C MET A 45 5.28 -3.54 -3.80
N PHE A 46 6.22 -2.60 -3.66
CA PHE A 46 7.24 -2.72 -2.63
C PHE A 46 6.57 -2.49 -1.28
N GLN A 47 6.69 -3.46 -0.39
CA GLN A 47 6.37 -3.22 1.02
C GLN A 47 7.34 -2.15 1.53
N CYS A 48 6.81 -1.08 2.12
CA CYS A 48 7.66 -0.14 2.83
C CYS A 48 8.44 -0.95 3.87
N PRO A 49 9.78 -0.83 3.94
CA PRO A 49 10.61 -1.73 4.73
C PRO A 49 10.55 -1.42 6.24
N VAL A 50 9.35 -1.13 6.75
CA VAL A 50 9.04 -0.83 8.13
C VAL A 50 8.06 -1.85 8.69
N ALA A 51 8.23 -2.20 9.95
CA ALA A 51 7.24 -2.90 10.74
C ALA A 51 6.42 -1.90 11.57
N VAL A 52 5.22 -2.31 11.96
CA VAL A 52 4.37 -1.56 12.89
C VAL A 52 4.10 -2.49 14.07
N THR A 53 4.43 -2.03 15.28
CA THR A 53 4.18 -2.79 16.52
C THR A 53 2.68 -2.84 16.81
N HIS A 54 2.29 -3.67 17.79
CA HIS A 54 0.89 -3.72 18.22
C HIS A 54 0.41 -2.38 18.82
N GLU A 55 1.35 -1.62 19.38
CA GLU A 55 1.15 -0.29 19.96
C GLU A 55 1.10 0.83 18.90
N GLY A 56 1.42 0.51 17.64
CA GLY A 56 1.41 1.46 16.53
C GLY A 56 2.75 2.15 16.27
N ASP A 57 3.81 1.77 16.97
CA ASP A 57 5.15 2.30 16.74
C ASP A 57 5.71 1.76 15.43
N VAL A 58 6.39 2.62 14.67
CA VAL A 58 7.05 2.23 13.42
C VAL A 58 8.48 1.82 13.72
N THR A 59 8.84 0.59 13.35
CA THR A 59 10.17 0.02 13.57
C THR A 59 10.79 -0.47 12.28
N GLU A 60 12.10 -0.70 12.29
CA GLU A 60 12.80 -1.34 11.17
C GLU A 60 12.42 -2.82 11.06
N LEU A 61 12.54 -3.37 9.85
CA LEU A 61 12.45 -4.82 9.66
C LEU A 61 13.76 -5.48 10.13
N PRO A 62 13.70 -6.65 10.78
CA PRO A 62 14.91 -7.37 11.20
C PRO A 62 15.87 -7.61 10.02
N GLY A 63 17.11 -7.14 10.14
CA GLY A 63 18.12 -7.25 9.09
C GLY A 63 18.07 -6.18 8.00
N MET A 64 17.16 -5.21 8.10
CA MET A 64 17.00 -4.13 7.11
C MET A 64 16.91 -2.79 7.83
N THR A 65 18.08 -2.24 8.19
CA THR A 65 18.23 -0.93 8.84
C THR A 65 18.33 0.21 7.83
N CYS A 66 18.84 -0.09 6.64
CA CYS A 66 19.00 0.85 5.52
C CYS A 66 18.25 0.34 4.29
N PHE A 67 17.94 1.24 3.34
CA PHE A 67 17.41 0.81 2.05
C PHE A 67 18.44 -0.06 1.30
N PRO A 68 18.01 -1.11 0.58
CA PRO A 68 18.89 -2.15 0.03
C PRO A 68 20.03 -1.64 -0.87
N ASP A 69 19.87 -0.48 -1.51
CA ASP A 69 20.87 0.11 -2.40
C ASP A 69 21.54 1.37 -1.82
N THR A 70 21.31 1.69 -0.55
CA THR A 70 21.81 2.95 0.05
C THR A 70 22.31 2.75 1.49
N LYS A 71 22.96 3.79 2.02
CA LYS A 71 23.26 3.91 3.46
C LYS A 71 22.22 4.76 4.21
N ALA A 72 21.11 5.09 3.57
CA ALA A 72 20.06 5.90 4.19
C ALA A 72 19.25 5.01 5.16
N PRO A 73 19.10 5.42 6.43
CA PRO A 73 18.32 4.68 7.41
C PRO A 73 16.84 4.70 7.04
N ILE A 74 16.16 3.58 7.26
CA ILE A 74 14.75 3.43 6.88
C ILE A 74 13.81 4.32 7.70
N LEU A 75 14.10 4.53 8.99
CA LEU A 75 13.33 5.43 9.86
C LEU A 75 13.66 6.92 9.66
N GLY A 76 14.64 7.23 8.81
CA GLY A 76 15.19 8.57 8.68
C GLY A 76 15.99 9.01 9.91
N ALA A 77 16.37 10.28 9.94
CA ALA A 77 17.04 10.91 11.07
C ALA A 77 16.54 12.34 11.21
N LEU A 78 16.29 12.77 12.44
CA LEU A 78 16.01 14.17 12.72
C LEU A 78 17.29 14.98 12.50
N GLN A 79 17.21 16.01 11.66
CA GLN A 79 18.34 16.89 11.39
C GLN A 79 18.16 18.20 12.17
N GLU A 80 18.85 18.33 13.29
CA GLU A 80 18.75 19.50 14.19
C GLU A 80 19.14 20.82 13.53
N ALA A 81 20.03 20.77 12.53
CA ALA A 81 20.49 21.96 11.81
C ALA A 81 19.49 22.50 10.78
N MET A 82 18.38 21.79 10.49
CA MET A 82 17.37 22.21 9.52
C MET A 82 16.06 22.55 10.21
N PRO A 83 15.52 23.78 10.02
CA PRO A 83 14.25 24.14 10.60
C PRO A 83 13.09 23.34 9.95
N PRO A 84 12.05 22.95 10.70
CA PRO A 84 10.91 22.20 10.17
C PRO A 84 10.22 22.84 8.97
N ILE A 85 10.21 24.17 8.88
CA ILE A 85 9.62 24.89 7.73
C ILE A 85 10.24 24.52 6.37
N LEU A 86 11.43 23.90 6.38
CA LEU A 86 12.10 23.40 5.18
C LEU A 86 11.97 21.88 4.99
N THR A 87 11.41 21.15 5.96
CA THR A 87 11.40 19.68 6.00
C THR A 87 10.02 19.06 6.25
N THR A 88 8.98 19.86 6.52
CA THR A 88 7.58 19.46 6.71
C THR A 88 6.68 20.05 5.63
#